data_AF-A0A7S0EKP3-F1
#
_entry.id   AF-A0A7S0EKP3-F1
#
_cell.length_a   1.000
_cell.length_b   1.000
_cell.length_c   1.000
_cell.angle_alpha   90.00
_cell.angle_beta   90.00
_cell.angle_gamma   90.00
#
_symmetry.space_group_name_H-M   'P 1'
#
loop_
_entity.id
_entity.type
_entity.pdbx_description
1 polymer ?
#
loop_
_entity_poly.entity_id
_entity_poly.type
_entity_poly.pdbx_seq_one_letter_code
_entity_poly.pdbx_strand_id
1 'polypeptide(L)'
;KLDLGELHFVVLAAYNRIREMRDALHRAQYKEIEQFHISKIAAAAASGDLEELDKSVRAAAASEMSWQHPAVQQGKRLYEDGRKIRARILREEQENQSHLELAAAMEKATEAVQNFELSSRHVSMEESNLLSPTWSRSEAGSATPRRSLMGKLREA
;
A
#
# COMPACT_ATOMS: atom_id res chain seq x y z
N LYS A 1 82.15 -10.63 -19.86
CA LYS A 1 81.82 -9.59 -18.85
C LYS A 1 80.39 -9.17 -19.15
N LEU A 2 79.46 -9.33 -18.20
CA LEU A 2 78.08 -8.84 -18.38
C LEU A 2 78.11 -7.31 -18.36
N ASP A 3 77.51 -6.69 -19.37
CA ASP A 3 77.39 -5.25 -19.43
C ASP A 3 76.28 -4.81 -18.46
N LEU A 4 76.64 -3.98 -17.47
CA LEU A 4 75.70 -3.51 -16.46
C LEU A 4 74.55 -2.71 -17.10
N GLY A 5 74.78 -2.09 -18.27
CA GLY A 5 73.76 -1.35 -19.01
C GLY A 5 72.62 -2.24 -19.51
N GLU A 6 72.93 -3.43 -20.02
CA GLU A 6 71.93 -4.38 -20.54
C GLU A 6 71.09 -5.00 -19.41
N LEU A 7 71.72 -5.34 -18.28
CA LEU A 7 71.02 -5.81 -17.08
C LEU A 7 70.03 -4.77 -16.54
N HIS A 8 70.39 -3.48 -16.57
CA HIS A 8 69.51 -2.41 -16.13
C HIS A 8 68.26 -2.30 -17.01
N PHE A 9 68.39 -2.44 -18.32
CA PHE A 9 67.25 -2.40 -19.24
C PHE A 9 66.27 -3.56 -19.00
N VAL A 10 66.79 -4.78 -18.81
CA VAL A 10 65.96 -5.96 -18.54
C VAL A 10 65.21 -5.81 -17.22
N VAL A 11 65.87 -5.30 -16.16
CA VAL A 11 65.23 -5.05 -14.86
C VAL A 11 64.16 -3.97 -14.96
N LEU A 12 64.40 -2.87 -15.69
CA LEU A 12 63.40 -1.83 -15.93
C LEU A 12 62.20 -2.34 -16.72
N ALA A 13 62.43 -3.15 -17.76
CA ALA A 13 61.36 -3.76 -18.53
C ALA A 13 60.50 -4.69 -17.67
N ALA A 14 61.12 -5.52 -16.82
CA ALA A 14 60.42 -6.38 -15.89
C ALA A 14 59.62 -5.57 -14.85
N TYR A 15 60.20 -4.49 -14.30
CA TYR A 15 59.51 -3.61 -13.35
C TYR A 15 58.27 -2.95 -13.97
N ASN A 16 58.42 -2.38 -15.18
CA ASN A 16 57.30 -1.78 -15.90
C ASN A 16 56.21 -2.81 -16.19
N ARG A 17 56.59 -4.04 -16.56
CA ARG A 17 55.63 -5.11 -16.81
C ARG A 17 54.84 -5.49 -15.56
N ILE A 18 55.51 -5.59 -14.40
CA ILE A 18 54.85 -5.87 -13.11
C ILE A 18 53.88 -4.74 -12.76
N ARG A 19 54.28 -3.48 -12.96
CA ARG A 19 53.41 -2.31 -12.75
C ARG A 19 52.17 -2.35 -13.64
N GLU A 20 52.33 -2.60 -14.94
CA GLU A 20 51.22 -2.74 -15.88
C GLU A 20 50.25 -3.84 -15.47
N MET A 21 50.76 -5.00 -15.06
CA MET A 21 49.94 -6.12 -14.62
C MET A 21 49.14 -5.78 -13.36
N ARG A 22 49.76 -5.09 -12.39
CA ARG A 22 49.06 -4.62 -11.18
C ARG A 22 47.97 -3.61 -11.52
N ASP A 23 48.27 -2.63 -12.37
CA ASP A 23 47.31 -1.61 -12.76
C ASP A 23 46.17 -2.20 -13.61
N ALA A 24 46.44 -3.25 -14.40
CA ALA A 24 45.41 -4.03 -15.09
C ALA A 24 44.52 -4.80 -14.11
N LEU A 25 45.11 -5.45 -13.10
CA LEU A 25 44.38 -6.18 -12.07
C LEU A 25 43.45 -5.26 -11.27
N HIS A 26 43.95 -4.12 -10.79
CA HIS A 26 43.14 -3.15 -10.06
C HIS A 26 41.96 -2.62 -10.91
N ARG A 27 42.20 -2.35 -12.21
CA ARG A 27 41.11 -1.93 -13.12
C ARG A 27 40.08 -3.03 -13.34
N ALA A 28 40.49 -4.29 -13.39
CA ALA A 28 39.56 -5.41 -13.51
C ALA A 28 38.70 -5.54 -12.23
N GLN A 29 39.33 -5.49 -11.06
CA GLN A 29 38.64 -5.53 -9.77
C GLN A 29 37.64 -4.37 -9.61
N TYR A 30 38.06 -3.15 -9.96
CA TYR A 30 37.17 -1.98 -9.92
C TYR A 30 35.94 -2.19 -10.82
N LYS A 31 36.14 -2.69 -12.05
CA LYS A 31 35.03 -2.96 -12.98
C LYS A 31 34.06 -4.03 -12.46
N GLU A 32 34.56 -5.07 -11.80
CA GLU A 32 33.71 -6.10 -11.21
C GLU A 32 32.84 -5.52 -10.08
N ILE A 33 33.43 -4.71 -9.20
CA ILE A 33 32.72 -4.01 -8.12
C ILE A 33 31.67 -3.06 -8.70
N GLU A 34 32.06 -2.28 -9.71
CA GLU A 34 31.17 -1.35 -10.41
C GLU A 34 29.97 -2.08 -11.02
N GLN A 35 30.21 -3.15 -11.77
CA GLN A 35 29.15 -3.96 -12.41
C GLN A 35 28.23 -4.60 -11.37
N PHE A 36 28.79 -5.13 -10.28
CA PHE A 36 28.02 -5.70 -9.19
C PHE A 36 27.03 -4.68 -8.61
N HIS A 37 27.51 -3.48 -8.25
CA HIS A 37 26.64 -2.45 -7.68
C HIS A 37 25.64 -1.89 -8.67
N ILE A 38 26.03 -1.68 -9.94
CA ILE A 38 25.10 -1.26 -11.00
C ILE A 38 23.97 -2.28 -11.15
N SER A 39 24.28 -3.58 -11.19
CA SER A 39 23.29 -4.64 -11.33
C SER A 39 22.31 -4.68 -10.14
N LYS A 40 22.80 -4.44 -8.92
CA LYS A 40 21.98 -4.39 -7.71
C LYS A 40 21.03 -3.20 -7.71
N ILE A 41 21.52 -2.01 -8.06
CA ILE A 41 20.68 -0.81 -8.20
C ILE A 41 19.60 -1.04 -9.27
N ALA A 42 19.96 -1.61 -10.42
CA ALA A 42 19.02 -1.88 -11.50
C ALA A 42 17.95 -2.90 -11.09
N ALA A 43 18.34 -3.98 -10.40
CA ALA A 43 17.40 -4.98 -9.90
C ALA A 43 16.43 -4.40 -8.86
N ALA A 44 16.92 -3.60 -7.91
CA ALA A 44 16.09 -2.95 -6.91
C ALA A 44 15.15 -1.89 -7.52
N ALA A 45 15.60 -1.18 -8.55
CA ALA A 45 14.74 -0.26 -9.29
C ALA A 45 13.64 -1.01 -10.06
N ALA A 46 13.97 -2.16 -10.65
CA ALA A 46 13.01 -2.98 -11.41
C ALA A 46 11.96 -3.65 -10.52
N SER A 47 12.30 -4.00 -9.27
CA SER A 47 11.34 -4.57 -8.33
C SER A 47 10.34 -3.55 -7.78
N GLY A 48 10.64 -2.25 -7.88
CA GLY A 48 9.82 -1.18 -7.30
C GLY A 48 9.91 -1.08 -5.77
N ASP A 49 10.81 -1.84 -5.14
CA ASP A 49 11.05 -1.78 -3.70
C ASP A 49 11.97 -0.59 -3.37
N LEU A 50 11.36 0.48 -2.86
CA LEU A 50 12.08 1.71 -2.52
C LEU A 50 13.09 1.52 -1.38
N GLU A 51 12.84 0.59 -0.45
CA GLU A 51 13.78 0.34 0.66
C GLU A 51 15.01 -0.38 0.16
N GLU A 52 14.83 -1.39 -0.69
CA GLU A 52 15.93 -2.13 -1.30
C GLU A 52 16.74 -1.26 -2.26
N LEU A 53 16.08 -0.32 -2.95
CA LEU A 53 16.74 0.67 -3.79
C LEU A 53 17.63 1.63 -2.97
N ASP A 54 17.12 2.19 -1.86
CA ASP A 54 17.93 3.05 -0.98
C ASP A 54 19.14 2.29 -0.40
N LYS A 55 18.92 1.06 0.08
CA LYS A 55 20.00 0.19 0.58
C LYS A 55 21.07 -0.05 -0.49
N SER A 56 20.66 -0.40 -1.71
CA SER A 56 21.57 -0.67 -2.82
C SER A 56 22.37 0.57 -3.23
N VAL A 57 21.73 1.74 -3.28
CA VAL A 57 22.37 3.02 -3.60
C VAL A 57 23.38 3.42 -2.52
N ARG A 58 23.04 3.28 -1.23
CA ARG A 58 23.96 3.57 -0.13
C ARG A 58 25.15 2.62 -0.09
N ALA A 59 24.91 1.33 -0.34
CA ALA A 59 25.98 0.33 -0.41
C ALA A 59 26.95 0.66 -1.55
N ALA A 60 26.44 1.02 -2.73
CA ALA A 60 27.27 1.46 -3.85
C ALA A 60 28.03 2.76 -3.53
N ALA A 61 27.40 3.73 -2.90
CA ALA A 61 28.04 4.99 -2.52
C ALA A 61 29.14 4.84 -1.46
N ALA A 62 28.99 3.86 -0.56
CA ALA A 62 30.00 3.52 0.44
C ALA A 62 31.16 2.68 -0.12
N SER A 63 31.02 2.17 -1.35
CA SER A 63 32.07 1.44 -2.07
C SER A 63 33.03 2.39 -2.82
N GLU A 64 33.92 1.83 -3.64
CA GLU A 64 34.86 2.60 -4.49
C GLU A 64 34.17 3.45 -5.57
N MET A 65 32.87 3.28 -5.81
CA MET A 65 32.12 4.12 -6.77
C MET A 65 31.94 5.56 -6.26
N SER A 66 31.81 5.76 -4.94
CA SER A 66 31.45 7.05 -4.31
C SER A 66 30.06 7.61 -4.65
N TRP A 67 29.64 8.66 -3.95
CA TRP A 67 28.39 9.40 -4.22
C TRP A 67 28.35 10.12 -5.56
N GLN A 68 29.50 10.36 -6.20
CA GLN A 68 29.58 11.06 -7.47
C GLN A 68 29.43 10.14 -8.69
N HIS A 69 29.36 8.83 -8.47
CA HIS A 69 29.21 7.89 -9.57
C HIS A 69 27.87 8.11 -10.32
N PRO A 70 27.87 8.16 -11.66
CA PRO A 70 26.64 8.35 -12.43
C PRO A 70 25.52 7.37 -12.08
N ALA A 71 25.86 6.08 -11.91
CA ALA A 71 24.89 5.05 -11.52
C ALA A 71 24.28 5.28 -10.13
N VAL A 72 25.07 5.75 -9.16
CA VAL A 72 24.59 6.07 -7.80
C VAL A 72 23.67 7.28 -7.84
N GLN A 73 24.03 8.31 -8.62
CA GLN A 73 23.17 9.49 -8.81
C GLN A 73 21.85 9.13 -9.51
N GLN A 74 21.89 8.25 -10.50
CA GLN A 74 20.68 7.76 -11.17
C GLN A 74 19.78 6.98 -10.20
N GLY A 75 20.35 6.06 -9.42
CA GLY A 75 19.60 5.31 -8.41
C GLY A 75 18.94 6.23 -7.37
N LYS A 76 19.66 7.26 -6.92
CA LYS A 76 19.12 8.28 -6.01
C LYS A 76 17.92 9.02 -6.59
N ARG A 77 17.99 9.44 -7.88
CA ARG A 77 16.86 10.11 -8.55
C ARG A 77 15.65 9.19 -8.63
N LEU A 78 15.86 7.92 -9.01
CA LEU A 78 14.78 6.92 -9.06
C LEU A 78 14.11 6.73 -7.70
N TYR A 79 14.89 6.69 -6.62
CA TYR A 79 14.36 6.62 -5.26
C TYR A 79 13.52 7.84 -4.90
N GLU A 80 14.00 9.05 -5.19
CA GLU A 80 13.26 10.29 -4.92
C GLU A 80 11.93 10.36 -5.70
N ASP A 81 11.94 9.94 -6.97
CA ASP A 81 10.74 9.92 -7.79
C ASP A 81 9.75 8.84 -7.33
N GLY A 82 10.23 7.65 -7.00
CA GLY A 82 9.41 6.59 -6.42
C GLY A 82 8.77 7.02 -5.10
N ARG A 83 9.50 7.74 -4.24
CA ARG A 83 8.95 8.30 -2.99
C ARG A 83 7.84 9.32 -3.26
N LYS A 84 7.99 10.19 -4.25
CA LYS A 84 6.95 11.17 -4.65
C LYS A 84 5.70 10.46 -5.16
N ILE A 85 5.86 9.44 -5.99
CA ILE A 85 4.75 8.63 -6.53
C ILE A 85 4.00 7.96 -5.38
N ARG A 86 4.70 7.29 -4.46
CA ARG A 86 4.07 6.65 -3.29
C ARG A 86 3.31 7.65 -2.42
N ALA A 87 3.89 8.82 -2.15
CA ALA A 87 3.24 9.87 -1.39
C ALA A 87 2.02 10.49 -2.11
N ARG A 88 1.99 10.42 -3.44
CA ARG A 88 0.83 10.84 -4.23
C ARG A 88 -0.29 9.80 -4.15
N ILE A 89 0.04 8.52 -4.37
CA ILE A 89 -0.92 7.40 -4.27
C ILE A 89 -1.59 7.39 -2.90
N LEU A 90 -0.83 7.52 -1.81
CA LEU A 90 -1.38 7.56 -0.45
C LEU A 90 -2.36 8.72 -0.23
N ARG A 91 -2.11 9.88 -0.85
CA ARG A 91 -3.02 11.02 -0.77
C ARG A 91 -4.30 10.77 -1.55
N GLU A 92 -4.18 10.25 -2.78
CA GLU A 92 -5.33 9.89 -3.61
C GLU A 92 -6.17 8.79 -2.93
N GLU A 93 -5.55 7.79 -2.29
CA GLU A 93 -6.25 6.77 -1.49
C GLU A 93 -6.99 7.37 -0.30
N GLN A 94 -6.38 8.30 0.42
CA GLN A 94 -7.02 8.99 1.55
C GLN A 94 -8.20 9.85 1.08
N GLU A 95 -8.06 10.57 -0.02
CA GLU A 95 -9.14 11.36 -0.64
C GLU A 95 -10.28 10.45 -1.09
N ASN A 96 -9.98 9.36 -1.79
CA ASN A 96 -10.97 8.37 -2.20
C ASN A 96 -11.70 7.75 -1.01
N GLN A 97 -10.98 7.44 0.08
CA GLN A 97 -11.59 6.93 1.29
C GLN A 97 -12.55 7.95 1.92
N SER A 98 -12.17 9.22 1.97
CA SER A 98 -13.03 10.29 2.48
C SER A 98 -14.30 10.49 1.63
N HIS A 99 -14.18 10.33 0.30
CA HIS A 99 -15.34 10.37 -0.61
C HIS A 99 -16.29 9.19 -0.38
N LEU A 100 -15.75 7.98 -0.17
CA LEU A 100 -16.56 6.79 0.13
C LEU A 100 -17.30 6.94 1.47
N GLU A 101 -16.64 7.48 2.49
CA GLU A 101 -17.26 7.74 3.80
C GLU A 101 -18.37 8.79 3.71
N LEU A 102 -18.16 9.87 2.95
CA LEU A 102 -19.20 10.88 2.69
C LEU A 102 -20.40 10.27 1.95
N ALA A 103 -20.15 9.47 0.91
CA ALA A 103 -21.21 8.80 0.15
C ALA A 103 -22.04 7.86 1.06
N ALA A 104 -21.39 7.06 1.90
CA ALA A 104 -22.06 6.19 2.86
C ALA A 104 -22.86 6.99 3.91
N ALA A 105 -22.35 8.13 4.36
CA ALA A 105 -23.06 9.01 5.29
C ALA A 105 -24.31 9.64 4.63
N MET A 106 -24.20 10.03 3.36
CA MET A 106 -25.35 10.54 2.59
C MET A 106 -26.41 9.46 2.39
N GLU A 107 -26.02 8.24 2.04
CA GLU A 107 -26.95 7.11 1.91
C GLU A 107 -27.70 6.87 3.22
N LYS A 108 -26.99 6.79 4.35
CA LYS A 108 -27.60 6.64 5.68
C LYS A 108 -28.53 7.80 6.04
N ALA A 109 -28.18 9.03 5.65
CA ALA A 109 -29.05 10.18 5.84
C ALA A 109 -30.33 10.07 4.99
N THR A 110 -30.23 9.60 3.74
CA THR A 110 -31.41 9.37 2.89
C THR A 110 -32.32 8.28 3.44
N GLU A 111 -31.77 7.18 3.96
CA GLU A 111 -32.53 6.13 4.64
C GLU A 111 -33.25 6.68 5.88
N ALA A 112 -32.58 7.50 6.68
CA ALA A 112 -33.17 8.12 7.86
C ALA A 112 -34.35 9.04 7.49
N VAL A 113 -34.23 9.81 6.42
CA VAL A 113 -35.32 10.66 5.90
C VAL A 113 -36.50 9.80 5.42
N GLN A 114 -36.25 8.74 4.64
CA GLN A 114 -37.31 7.83 4.18
C GLN A 114 -38.03 7.15 5.35
N ASN A 115 -37.29 6.66 6.34
CA ASN A 115 -37.86 6.05 7.54
C ASN A 115 -38.72 7.05 8.34
N PHE A 116 -38.28 8.31 8.44
CA PHE A 116 -39.05 9.37 9.09
C PHE A 116 -40.35 9.68 8.34
N GLU A 117 -40.32 9.75 7.00
CA GLU A 117 -41.52 9.95 6.18
C GLU A 117 -42.51 8.80 6.32
N LEU A 118 -42.02 7.55 6.29
CA LEU A 118 -42.86 6.36 6.46
C LEU A 118 -43.50 6.29 7.85
N SER A 119 -42.73 6.60 8.90
CA SER A 119 -43.23 6.68 10.27
C SER A 119 -44.28 7.78 10.42
N SER A 120 -44.04 8.97 9.86
CA SER A 120 -44.99 10.09 9.90
C SER A 120 -46.31 9.75 9.20
N ARG A 121 -46.26 9.02 8.08
CA ARG A 121 -47.47 8.54 7.38
C ARG A 121 -48.26 7.51 8.21
N HIS A 122 -47.57 6.63 8.93
CA HIS A 122 -48.22 5.64 9.80
C HIS A 122 -48.98 6.31 10.96
N VAL A 123 -48.36 7.30 11.61
CA VAL A 123 -48.99 8.05 12.70
C VAL A 123 -50.26 8.77 12.22
N SER A 124 -50.21 9.40 11.04
CA SER A 124 -51.39 10.09 10.48
C SER A 124 -52.53 9.13 10.13
N MET A 125 -52.24 7.89 9.71
CA MET A 125 -53.27 6.88 9.47
C MET A 125 -53.93 6.39 10.76
N GLU A 126 -53.17 6.19 11.84
CA GLU A 126 -53.74 5.80 13.14
C GLU A 126 -54.63 6.89 13.74
N GLU A 127 -54.22 8.16 13.65
CA GLU A 127 -55.06 9.30 14.10
C GLU A 127 -56.37 9.41 13.31
N SER A 128 -56.34 9.12 12.00
CA SER A 128 -57.56 9.12 11.19
C SER A 128 -58.51 7.95 11.49
N ASN A 129 -57.99 6.79 11.93
CA ASN A 129 -58.82 5.65 12.35
C ASN A 129 -59.50 5.87 13.70
N LEU A 130 -58.87 6.63 14.61
CA LEU A 130 -59.46 7.01 15.91
C LEU A 130 -60.59 8.06 15.79
N LEU A 131 -60.68 8.76 14.66
CA LEU A 131 -61.76 9.70 14.36
C LEU A 131 -62.92 9.10 13.58
N SER A 132 -62.88 7.80 13.27
CA SER A 132 -64.05 7.06 12.79
C SER A 132 -65.02 6.90 13.97
N PRO A 133 -66.23 7.47 13.94
CA PRO A 133 -67.18 7.28 15.01
C PRO A 133 -67.64 5.82 14.96
N THR A 134 -67.10 4.99 15.85
CA THR A 134 -67.61 3.67 16.14
C THR A 134 -68.99 3.86 16.78
N TRP A 135 -70.01 3.98 15.93
CA TRP A 135 -71.39 3.70 16.32
C TRP A 135 -71.48 2.18 16.53
N SER A 136 -70.84 1.70 17.60
CA SER A 136 -71.02 0.35 18.11
C SER A 136 -72.41 0.29 18.73
N ARG A 137 -73.36 -0.05 17.86
CA ARG A 137 -74.71 -0.49 18.16
C ARG A 137 -74.65 -1.52 19.28
N SER A 138 -75.17 -1.11 20.43
CA SER A 138 -75.46 -1.95 21.58
C SER A 138 -76.40 -3.08 21.14
N GLU A 139 -75.87 -4.29 20.98
CA GLU A 139 -76.68 -5.50 21.07
C GLU A 139 -76.30 -6.25 22.34
N ALA A 140 -77.28 -6.25 23.24
CA ALA A 140 -77.33 -6.97 24.48
C ALA A 140 -77.49 -8.47 24.22
N GLY A 141 -76.98 -9.27 25.16
CA GLY A 141 -77.23 -10.71 25.25
C GLY A 141 -76.00 -11.51 24.79
N SER A 142 -75.50 -12.50 25.51
CA SER A 142 -76.09 -13.28 26.58
C SER A 142 -74.99 -14.00 27.35
N ALA A 143 -75.31 -14.31 28.60
CA ALA A 143 -74.46 -14.98 29.56
C ALA A 143 -74.06 -16.43 29.20
N THR A 144 -72.89 -16.81 29.74
CA THR A 144 -72.43 -18.12 30.29
C THR A 144 -72.18 -19.32 29.34
N PRO A 145 -71.44 -20.38 29.77
CA PRO A 145 -70.31 -20.49 30.72
C PRO A 145 -69.12 -21.39 30.24
N ARG A 146 -68.01 -21.35 31.00
CA ARG A 146 -66.97 -22.38 31.26
C ARG A 146 -66.86 -23.60 30.31
N ARG A 147 -65.65 -23.83 29.78
CA ARG A 147 -65.06 -25.18 29.73
C ARG A 147 -63.53 -25.17 29.85
N SER A 148 -63.08 -25.70 30.98
CA SER A 148 -61.74 -26.24 31.23
C SER A 148 -61.47 -27.42 30.29
N LEU A 149 -60.24 -27.53 29.77
CA LEU A 149 -59.49 -28.74 29.36
C LEU A 149 -58.08 -28.25 28.94
N MET A 150 -57.05 -28.32 29.79
CA MET A 150 -56.12 -29.45 29.94
C MET A 150 -55.71 -30.14 28.63
N GLY A 151 -54.41 -30.10 28.34
CA GLY A 151 -53.69 -30.87 27.29
C GLY A 151 -52.46 -30.09 26.82
N LYS A 152 -51.28 -30.18 27.45
CA LYS A 152 -50.22 -31.20 27.26
C LYS A 152 -50.05 -31.65 25.80
N LEU A 153 -48.87 -31.38 25.22
CA LEU A 153 -48.00 -32.23 24.35
C LEU A 153 -47.12 -31.26 23.51
N ARG A 154 -45.82 -31.08 23.77
CA ARG A 154 -44.61 -31.93 23.53
C ARG A 154 -44.21 -32.01 22.04
N GLU A 155 -42.88 -31.94 21.82
CA GLU A 155 -42.09 -32.28 20.61
C GLU A 155 -41.98 -31.17 19.54
N ALA A 156 -40.82 -30.89 18.93
CA ALA A 156 -39.44 -31.36 19.06
C ALA A 156 -38.50 -30.26 18.53
#